data_AF-A0A8C6TVU3-F1
#
_entry.id   AF-A0A8C6TVU3-F1
#
_cell.length_a   1.000
_cell.length_b   1.000
_cell.length_c   1.000
_cell.angle_alpha   90.00
_cell.angle_beta   90.00
_cell.angle_gamma   90.00
#
_symmetry.space_group_name_H-M   'P 1'
#
loop_
_entity.id
_entity.type
_entity.pdbx_description
1 polymer ?
#
loop_
_entity_poly.entity_id
_entity_poly.type
_entity_poly.pdbx_seq_one_letter_code
_entity_poly.pdbx_strand_id
1 'polypeptide(L)'
;CDFVSGETLGIFLFIFMGRVEPALTVLPPSRSELAQGKATLMCLANKGFPSDWSVSWKVSGIEGAVEQRSPALPLKDGLYSWSVGLTLTAQQWREGAVAVSCEARQGSQSPVSHTLSALQCSQD
;
A
#
# COMPACT_ATOMS: atom_id res chain seq x y z
N CYS A 1 27.00 -36.84 5.56
CA CYS A 1 26.53 -35.45 5.50
C CYS A 1 25.09 -35.51 5.05
N ASP A 2 24.22 -35.58 6.05
CA ASP A 2 22.79 -35.81 5.92
C ASP A 2 22.05 -34.57 5.41
N PHE A 3 20.91 -34.87 4.77
CA PHE A 3 19.72 -34.03 4.64
C PHE A 3 19.81 -32.77 3.77
N VAL A 4 19.40 -32.90 2.50
CA VAL A 4 18.64 -31.83 1.83
C VAL A 4 17.28 -32.42 1.46
N SER A 5 16.34 -32.10 2.34
CA SER A 5 14.90 -32.33 2.27
C SER A 5 14.31 -31.88 0.93
N GLY A 6 13.23 -32.52 0.51
CA GLY A 6 12.50 -32.22 -0.73
C GLY A 6 11.84 -30.84 -0.75
N GLU A 7 12.61 -29.80 -1.07
CA GLU A 7 12.14 -28.41 -1.17
C GLU A 7 12.13 -27.87 -2.61
N THR A 8 12.59 -28.65 -3.58
CA THR A 8 12.79 -28.18 -4.96
C THR A 8 11.48 -27.94 -5.71
N LEU A 9 10.40 -28.67 -5.42
CA LEU A 9 9.10 -28.46 -6.08
C LEU A 9 8.45 -27.10 -5.74
N GLY A 10 8.72 -26.54 -4.56
CA GLY A 10 8.22 -25.23 -4.18
C GLY A 10 8.83 -24.12 -5.05
N ILE A 11 10.15 -24.17 -5.24
CA ILE A 11 10.92 -23.15 -5.97
C ILE A 11 10.55 -23.15 -7.47
N PHE A 12 10.33 -24.32 -8.07
CA PHE A 12 9.90 -24.42 -9.48
C PHE A 12 8.48 -23.88 -9.72
N LEU A 13 7.58 -23.94 -8.73
CA LEU A 13 6.24 -23.37 -8.85
C LEU A 13 6.25 -21.83 -8.83
N PHE A 14 7.16 -21.22 -8.06
CA PHE A 14 7.33 -19.75 -8.01
C PHE A 14 7.82 -19.15 -9.33
N ILE A 15 8.54 -19.91 -10.17
CA ILE A 15 9.06 -19.41 -11.46
C ILE A 15 7.94 -19.24 -12.51
N PHE A 16 6.85 -20.01 -12.42
CA PHE A 16 5.73 -19.95 -13.38
C PHE A 16 4.68 -18.88 -13.05
N MET A 17 4.53 -18.52 -11.77
CA MET A 17 3.69 -17.41 -11.33
C MET A 17 4.55 -16.14 -11.38
N GLY A 18 4.71 -15.55 -12.57
CA GLY A 18 5.48 -14.31 -12.73
C GLY A 18 5.05 -13.24 -11.72
N ARG A 19 5.97 -12.32 -11.38
CA ARG A 19 5.67 -11.19 -10.49
C ARG A 19 4.41 -10.47 -10.97
N VAL A 20 3.43 -10.31 -10.08
CA VAL A 20 2.23 -9.51 -10.35
C VAL A 20 2.30 -8.28 -9.48
N GLU A 21 2.38 -7.13 -10.14
CA GLU A 21 2.35 -5.84 -9.47
C GLU A 21 0.95 -5.57 -8.90
N PRO A 22 0.84 -5.25 -7.60
CA PRO A 22 -0.47 -4.96 -7.02
C PRO A 22 -1.02 -3.66 -7.60
N ALA A 23 -2.31 -3.67 -7.92
CA ALA A 23 -3.03 -2.47 -8.28
C ALA A 23 -3.21 -1.60 -7.03
N LEU A 24 -2.54 -0.44 -6.99
CA LEU A 24 -2.68 0.53 -5.92
C LEU A 24 -3.91 1.40 -6.14
N THR A 25 -4.79 1.43 -5.17
CA THR A 25 -5.94 2.34 -5.11
C THR A 25 -5.84 3.13 -3.83
N VAL A 26 -5.82 4.45 -3.95
CA VAL A 26 -5.74 5.32 -2.79
C VAL A 26 -7.07 6.01 -2.59
N LEU A 27 -7.63 5.84 -1.39
CA LEU A 27 -8.90 6.41 -0.97
C LEU A 27 -8.65 7.68 -0.15
N PRO A 28 -9.30 8.80 -0.52
CA PRO A 28 -9.21 10.05 0.22
C PRO A 28 -9.91 9.95 1.58
N PRO A 29 -9.61 10.87 2.51
CA PRO A 29 -10.30 10.93 3.79
C PRO A 29 -11.75 11.36 3.59
N SER A 30 -12.65 10.85 4.44
CA SER A 30 -14.07 11.18 4.33
C SER A 30 -14.33 12.64 4.73
N ARG A 31 -15.31 13.29 4.08
CA ARG A 31 -15.69 14.69 4.40
C ARG A 31 -16.12 14.85 5.86
N SER A 32 -16.83 13.85 6.40
CA SER A 32 -17.28 13.82 7.80
C SER A 32 -16.11 13.74 8.79
N GLU A 33 -15.08 12.96 8.47
CA GLU A 33 -13.86 12.88 9.28
C GLU A 33 -13.05 14.18 9.22
N LEU A 34 -12.95 14.77 8.02
CA LEU A 34 -12.32 16.08 7.85
C LEU A 34 -13.03 17.16 8.66
N ALA A 35 -14.36 17.12 8.76
CA ALA A 35 -15.13 18.03 9.61
C ALA A 35 -14.83 17.85 11.11
N GLN A 36 -14.46 16.64 11.54
CA GLN A 36 -14.03 16.34 12.91
C GLN A 36 -12.55 16.71 13.17
N GLY A 37 -11.83 17.24 12.18
CA GLY A 37 -10.44 17.67 12.32
C GLY A 37 -9.40 16.57 12.06
N LYS A 38 -9.82 15.39 11.60
CA LYS A 38 -8.93 14.26 11.26
C LYS A 38 -9.00 13.93 9.77
N ALA A 39 -7.95 13.31 9.25
CA ALA A 39 -7.89 12.87 7.87
C ALA A 39 -7.24 11.49 7.82
N THR A 40 -8.01 10.44 7.59
CA THR A 40 -7.48 9.09 7.39
C THR A 40 -7.53 8.74 5.91
N LEU A 41 -6.35 8.60 5.31
CA LEU A 41 -6.21 8.05 3.97
C LEU A 41 -6.04 6.54 4.04
N MET A 42 -6.44 5.86 2.97
CA MET A 42 -6.31 4.40 2.90
C MET A 42 -5.77 4.00 1.54
N CYS A 43 -4.64 3.30 1.51
CA CYS A 43 -4.10 2.72 0.29
C CYS A 43 -4.36 1.21 0.29
N LEU A 44 -4.97 0.75 -0.80
CA LEU A 44 -5.28 -0.63 -1.07
C LEU A 44 -4.36 -1.12 -2.19
N ALA A 45 -3.52 -2.10 -1.90
CA ALA A 45 -2.70 -2.78 -2.89
C ALA A 45 -3.38 -4.13 -3.17
N ASN A 46 -4.10 -4.24 -4.28
CA ASN A 46 -4.88 -5.42 -4.60
C ASN A 46 -4.20 -6.29 -5.65
N LYS A 47 -4.38 -7.62 -5.54
CA LYS A 47 -3.98 -8.58 -6.57
C LYS A 47 -2.46 -8.65 -6.84
N GLY A 48 -1.63 -8.48 -5.82
CA GLY A 48 -0.18 -8.65 -5.97
C GLY A 48 0.28 -10.09 -5.75
N PHE A 49 1.39 -10.46 -6.37
CA PHE A 49 2.07 -11.73 -6.15
C PHE A 49 3.58 -11.54 -6.28
N PRO A 50 4.42 -12.16 -5.43
CA PRO A 50 4.14 -13.08 -4.31
C PRO A 50 3.56 -12.38 -3.06
N SER A 51 3.56 -13.00 -1.89
CA SER A 51 3.07 -12.38 -0.64
C SER A 51 4.08 -11.44 0.05
N ASP A 52 5.28 -11.29 -0.51
CA ASP A 52 6.43 -10.56 0.04
C ASP A 52 6.43 -9.06 -0.29
N TRP A 53 5.33 -8.54 -0.85
CA TRP A 53 5.18 -7.10 -1.06
C TRP A 53 5.04 -6.36 0.27
N SER A 54 5.67 -5.20 0.33
CA SER A 54 5.58 -4.24 1.43
C SER A 54 4.95 -2.97 0.91
N VAL A 55 3.84 -2.55 1.53
CA VAL A 55 3.14 -1.31 1.18
C VAL A 55 3.34 -0.30 2.29
N SER A 56 3.70 0.92 1.92
CA SER A 56 3.97 2.02 2.85
C SER A 56 3.61 3.36 2.23
N TRP A 57 3.31 4.32 3.08
CA TRP A 57 3.12 5.70 2.71
C TRP A 57 4.42 6.49 2.76
N LYS A 58 4.54 7.39 1.80
CA LYS A 58 5.56 8.40 1.70
C LYS A 58 4.88 9.75 1.74
N VAL A 59 5.07 10.44 2.86
CA VAL A 59 4.54 11.77 3.11
C VAL A 59 5.69 12.77 3.11
N SER A 60 5.55 13.86 2.36
CA SER A 60 6.51 14.96 2.38
C SER A 60 5.96 16.13 3.19
N GLY A 61 6.68 16.54 4.24
CA GLY A 61 6.35 17.75 5.01
C GLY A 61 5.26 17.58 6.08
N ILE A 62 4.95 16.34 6.49
CA ILE A 62 4.07 16.08 7.64
C ILE A 62 4.85 15.40 8.77
N GLU A 63 4.78 16.02 9.94
CA GLU A 63 5.21 15.46 11.21
C GLU A 63 4.00 14.82 11.93
N GLY A 64 4.20 13.67 12.58
CA GLY A 64 3.15 13.02 13.40
C GLY A 64 2.12 12.18 12.62
N ALA A 65 2.40 11.85 11.36
CA ALA A 65 1.57 10.91 10.60
C ALA A 65 1.60 9.51 11.24
N VAL A 66 0.43 8.93 11.47
CA VAL A 66 0.31 7.57 12.02
C VAL A 66 -0.05 6.61 10.90
N GLU A 67 0.84 5.67 10.63
CA GLU A 67 0.63 4.64 9.62
C GLU A 67 0.19 3.32 10.27
N GLN A 68 -0.92 2.77 9.77
CA GLN A 68 -1.45 1.49 10.21
C GLN A 68 -1.48 0.51 9.04
N ARG A 69 -0.61 -0.50 9.09
CA ARG A 69 -0.54 -1.55 8.07
C ARG A 69 -1.39 -2.74 8.47
N SER A 70 -2.11 -3.30 7.51
CA SER A 70 -2.82 -4.56 7.65
C SER A 70 -1.95 -5.72 7.11
N PRO A 71 -2.10 -6.94 7.68
CA PRO A 71 -1.41 -8.12 7.15
C PRO A 71 -1.88 -8.45 5.73
N ALA A 72 -1.03 -9.17 4.98
CA ALA A 72 -1.36 -9.65 3.65
C ALA A 72 -2.59 -10.58 3.71
N LEU A 73 -3.62 -10.25 2.94
CA LEU A 73 -4.83 -11.05 2.83
C LEU A 73 -4.73 -11.92 1.56
N PRO A 74 -4.75 -13.25 1.68
CA PRO A 74 -4.81 -14.13 0.52
C PRO A 74 -6.20 -14.07 -0.12
N LEU A 75 -6.24 -13.93 -1.44
CA LEU A 75 -7.45 -13.96 -2.26
C LEU A 75 -7.68 -15.37 -2.80
N LYS A 76 -8.94 -15.66 -3.18
CA LYS A 76 -9.32 -16.95 -3.78
C LYS A 76 -8.59 -17.24 -5.10
N ASP A 77 -8.14 -16.21 -5.79
CA ASP A 77 -7.41 -16.30 -7.06
C ASP A 77 -5.92 -16.65 -6.90
N GLY A 78 -5.44 -16.91 -5.66
CA GLY A 78 -4.03 -17.19 -5.37
C GLY A 78 -3.14 -15.94 -5.27
N LEU A 79 -3.75 -14.76 -5.33
CA LEU A 79 -3.10 -13.45 -5.20
C LEU A 79 -3.24 -12.92 -3.77
N TYR A 80 -2.51 -11.85 -3.46
CA TYR A 80 -2.51 -11.21 -2.16
C TYR A 80 -2.98 -9.76 -2.26
N SER A 81 -3.58 -9.27 -1.18
CA SER A 81 -3.93 -7.86 -1.05
C SER A 81 -3.48 -7.31 0.29
N TRP A 82 -3.11 -6.05 0.29
CA TRP A 82 -2.64 -5.32 1.47
C TRP A 82 -3.43 -4.03 1.59
N SER A 83 -3.61 -3.57 2.82
CA SER A 83 -4.15 -2.24 3.10
C SER A 83 -3.25 -1.51 4.08
N VAL A 84 -3.07 -0.22 3.84
CA VAL A 84 -2.35 0.66 4.75
C VAL A 84 -3.13 1.96 4.94
N GLY A 85 -3.48 2.24 6.19
CA GLY A 85 -4.11 3.49 6.61
C GLY A 85 -3.05 4.51 7.01
N LEU A 86 -3.31 5.79 6.73
CA LEU A 86 -2.49 6.92 7.12
C LEU A 86 -3.38 7.97 7.76
N THR A 87 -3.24 8.17 9.07
CA THR A 87 -4.00 9.17 9.81
C THR A 87 -3.17 10.43 10.01
N LEU A 88 -3.75 11.56 9.61
CA LEU A 88 -3.20 12.91 9.64
C LEU A 88 -4.23 13.88 10.24
N THR A 89 -3.84 15.12 10.47
CA THR A 89 -4.80 16.18 10.83
C THR A 89 -5.48 16.76 9.59
N ALA A 90 -6.74 17.19 9.72
CA ALA A 90 -7.46 17.80 8.62
C ALA A 90 -6.80 19.12 8.14
N GLN A 91 -6.10 19.82 9.04
CA GLN A 91 -5.34 21.02 8.70
C GLN A 91 -4.19 20.68 7.74
N GLN A 92 -3.36 19.70 8.08
CA GLN A 92 -2.25 19.24 7.22
C GLN A 92 -2.75 18.77 5.85
N TRP A 93 -3.89 18.08 5.80
CA TRP A 93 -4.50 17.65 4.54
C TRP A 93 -4.99 18.84 3.69
N ARG A 94 -5.66 19.82 4.30
CA ARG A 94 -6.27 20.96 3.60
C ARG A 94 -5.28 22.04 3.17
N GLU A 95 -4.16 22.19 3.88
CA GLU A 95 -3.11 23.16 3.52
C GLU A 95 -2.47 22.88 2.15
N GLY A 96 -2.79 21.75 1.52
CA GLY A 96 -2.66 21.56 0.06
C GLY A 96 -1.23 21.36 -0.43
N ALA A 97 -0.23 21.48 0.44
CA ALA A 97 1.19 21.30 0.13
C ALA A 97 1.66 19.84 0.26
N VAL A 98 0.78 18.91 0.62
CA VAL A 98 1.15 17.54 0.95
C VAL A 98 0.94 16.64 -0.27
N ALA A 99 2.06 16.20 -0.85
CA ALA A 99 2.07 15.02 -1.71
C ALA A 99 2.13 13.77 -0.83
N VAL A 100 1.05 12.98 -0.84
CA VAL A 100 1.04 11.65 -0.21
C VAL A 100 1.18 10.62 -1.32
N SER A 101 2.20 9.77 -1.22
CA SER A 101 2.43 8.70 -2.19
C SER A 101 2.37 7.36 -1.48
N CYS A 102 1.53 6.46 -1.97
CA CYS A 102 1.54 5.08 -1.51
C CYS A 102 2.54 4.30 -2.37
N GLU A 103 3.50 3.63 -1.76
CA GLU A 103 4.54 2.84 -2.42
C GLU A 103 4.41 1.37 -2.03
N ALA A 104 4.27 0.49 -3.02
CA ALA A 104 4.37 -0.95 -2.89
C ALA A 104 5.72 -1.42 -3.45
N ARG A 105 6.55 -2.01 -2.58
CA ARG A 105 7.90 -2.47 -2.89
C ARG A 105 8.01 -3.97 -2.68
N GLN A 106 8.83 -4.62 -3.51
CA GLN A 106 9.10 -6.04 -3.40
C GLN A 106 10.59 -6.30 -3.61
N GLY A 107 11.30 -6.71 -2.56
CA GLY A 107 12.75 -6.91 -2.58
C GLY A 107 13.50 -5.69 -3.14
N SER A 108 14.40 -5.93 -4.09
CA SER A 108 15.19 -4.89 -4.77
C SER A 108 14.57 -4.38 -6.07
N GLN A 109 13.30 -4.69 -6.33
CA GLN A 109 12.64 -4.29 -7.58
C GLN A 109 12.10 -2.86 -7.52
N SER A 110 11.77 -2.30 -8.69
CA SER A 110 11.15 -0.98 -8.79
C SER A 110 9.85 -0.93 -7.97
N PRO A 111 9.69 0.09 -7.11
CA PRO A 111 8.47 0.26 -6.35
C PRO A 111 7.35 0.73 -7.27
N VAL A 112 6.18 0.15 -7.09
CA VAL A 112 4.94 0.66 -7.67
C VAL A 112 4.47 1.79 -6.77
N SER A 113 4.23 2.97 -7.31
CA SER A 113 3.79 4.11 -6.51
C SER A 113 2.53 4.74 -7.08
N HIS A 114 1.64 5.16 -6.20
CA HIS A 114 0.48 5.95 -6.56
C HIS A 114 0.44 7.19 -5.68
N THR A 115 0.61 8.35 -6.31
CA THR A 115 0.60 9.64 -5.62
C THR A 115 -0.81 10.21 -5.67
N LEU A 116 -1.29 10.67 -4.53
CA LEU A 116 -2.44 11.57 -4.45
C LEU A 116 -1.95 12.93 -3.96
N SER A 117 -2.41 13.98 -4.63
CA SER A 117 -2.35 15.33 -4.10
C SER A 117 -3.73 15.73 -3.57
N ALA A 118 -3.78 16.49 -2.48
CA ALA A 118 -5.03 17.03 -1.94
C ALA A 118 -5.82 17.85 -2.99
N LEU A 119 -5.11 18.39 -4.00
CA LEU A 119 -5.69 19.14 -5.13
C LEU A 119 -6.48 18.26 -6.11
N GLN A 120 -6.20 16.96 -6.21
CA GLN A 120 -6.92 16.04 -7.09
C GLN A 120 -8.26 15.56 -6.51
N CYS A 121 -8.60 15.91 -5.26
CA CYS A 121 -9.86 15.53 -4.62
C CYS A 121 -11.01 16.53 -4.87
N SER A 122 -10.86 17.46 -5.82
CA SER A 122 -11.88 18.48 -6.11
C SER A 122 -12.95 18.05 -7.12
N GLN A 123 -12.93 16.81 -7.63
CA GLN A 123 -13.94 16.29 -8.57
C GLN A 123 -14.26 14.83 -8.23
N ASP A 124 -15.19 14.64 -7.29
CA ASP A 124 -16.48 13.95 -7.48
C ASP A 124 -17.41 14.24 -6.28
#